data_AF-A0A1C5U1M9-F1
#
_entry.id   AF-A0A1C5U1M9-F1
#
_cell.length_a   1.000
_cell.length_b   1.000
_cell.length_c   1.000
_cell.angle_alpha   90.00
_cell.angle_beta   90.00
_cell.angle_gamma   90.00
#
_symmetry.space_group_name_H-M   'P 1'
#
loop_
_entity.id
_entity.type
_entity.pdbx_description
1 polymer ?
#
loop_
_entity_poly.entity_id
_entity_poly.type
_entity_poly.pdbx_seq_one_letter_code
_entity_poly.pdbx_strand_id
1 'polypeptide(L)'
;MPASARAFFVQESAGGGLSYKVKKLGLEYFNYSHFAKIFHMIYTDNNINGKTKATYCSKLYNWFVCLGLFEEVQGQTHLISAPSAKSAAFNLDTRNRRGRYQSGGQNLFWGQTSPEKMICAYNLIDSGRTNYNELKSDGYRNAIEALVAARAIRKSGDEVHTICSLPQAFANIEQSDTIVFAKSLLENNPSMKSDEMGIKLEEKFTKKWKSGSRIRYGNAVIVWVKYLAATDHN
;
A
#
# COMPACT_ATOMS: atom_id res chain seq x y z
N MET A 1 -20.82 -12.54 9.65
CA MET A 1 -21.61 -12.72 8.40
C MET A 1 -22.81 -13.57 8.74
N PRO A 2 -24.03 -13.20 8.35
CA PRO A 2 -25.18 -14.11 8.42
C PRO A 2 -24.97 -15.28 7.45
N ALA A 3 -25.35 -16.48 7.87
CA ALA A 3 -25.17 -17.72 7.10
C ALA A 3 -25.84 -17.69 5.72
N SER A 4 -26.92 -16.92 5.57
CA SER A 4 -27.65 -16.74 4.31
C SER A 4 -26.83 -16.05 3.21
N ALA A 5 -25.91 -15.14 3.58
CA ALA A 5 -25.07 -14.43 2.62
C ALA A 5 -23.92 -15.30 2.08
N ARG A 6 -23.52 -16.37 2.80
CA ARG A 6 -22.46 -17.29 2.35
C ARG A 6 -22.96 -18.26 1.27
N ALA A 7 -24.19 -18.75 1.39
CA ALA A 7 -24.75 -19.74 0.46
C ALA A 7 -25.05 -19.13 -0.92
N PHE A 8 -25.61 -17.91 -0.97
CA PHE A 8 -25.92 -17.23 -2.22
C PHE A 8 -24.65 -16.84 -3.01
N PHE A 9 -23.59 -16.46 -2.29
CA PHE A 9 -22.33 -16.02 -2.89
C PHE A 9 -21.62 -17.16 -3.62
N VAL A 10 -21.60 -18.37 -3.05
CA VAL A 10 -21.00 -19.54 -3.71
C VAL A 10 -21.83 -19.96 -4.91
N GLN A 11 -23.16 -19.83 -4.87
CA GLN A 11 -24.00 -20.25 -6.00
C GLN A 11 -23.90 -19.32 -7.22
N GLU A 12 -23.84 -18.00 -7.04
CA GLU A 12 -23.65 -17.06 -8.17
C GLU A 12 -22.19 -16.93 -8.64
N SER A 13 -21.21 -17.10 -7.73
CA SER A 13 -19.79 -17.08 -8.11
C SER A 13 -19.31 -18.43 -8.69
N ALA A 14 -19.84 -19.56 -8.24
CA ALA A 14 -19.59 -20.88 -8.85
C ALA A 14 -20.43 -21.09 -10.12
N GLY A 15 -21.59 -20.43 -10.24
CA GLY A 15 -22.47 -20.49 -11.42
C GLY A 15 -22.06 -19.57 -12.58
N GLY A 16 -20.87 -18.96 -12.54
CA GLY A 16 -20.33 -18.21 -13.67
C GLY A 16 -21.08 -16.92 -14.04
N GLY A 17 -22.08 -16.46 -13.27
CA GLY A 17 -22.98 -15.37 -13.68
C GLY A 17 -22.29 -14.02 -13.90
N LEU A 18 -21.29 -13.69 -13.08
CA LEU A 18 -20.51 -12.46 -13.22
C LEU A 18 -19.50 -12.55 -14.36
N SER A 19 -18.77 -13.66 -14.45
CA SER A 19 -17.79 -13.93 -15.52
C SER A 19 -18.48 -14.02 -16.90
N TYR A 20 -19.64 -14.68 -16.96
CA TYR A 20 -20.48 -14.79 -18.15
C TYR A 20 -21.02 -13.42 -18.60
N LYS A 21 -21.50 -12.57 -17.69
CA LYS A 21 -21.98 -11.22 -18.05
C LYS A 21 -20.84 -10.33 -18.56
N VAL A 22 -19.64 -10.40 -17.98
CA VAL A 22 -18.46 -9.66 -18.48
C VAL A 22 -18.04 -10.17 -19.87
N LYS A 23 -18.00 -11.50 -20.07
CA LYS A 23 -17.73 -12.11 -21.39
C LYS A 23 -18.81 -11.77 -22.43
N LYS A 24 -20.09 -11.79 -22.06
CA LYS A 24 -21.23 -11.48 -22.95
C LYS A 24 -21.27 -10.01 -23.36
N LEU A 25 -20.65 -9.12 -22.59
CA LEU A 25 -20.44 -7.72 -22.95
C LEU A 25 -19.26 -7.53 -23.93
N GLY A 26 -18.55 -8.59 -24.33
CA GLY A 26 -17.43 -8.53 -25.28
C GLY A 26 -16.18 -7.84 -24.71
N LEU A 27 -16.12 -7.63 -23.39
CA LEU A 27 -15.04 -6.90 -22.74
C LEU A 27 -13.95 -7.89 -22.32
N GLU A 28 -12.95 -8.11 -23.18
CA GLU A 28 -11.69 -8.75 -22.77
C GLU A 28 -10.99 -7.91 -21.69
N TYR A 29 -11.19 -6.60 -21.74
CA TYR A 29 -10.64 -5.62 -20.79
C TYR A 29 -11.74 -4.72 -20.24
N PHE A 30 -11.71 -4.48 -18.93
CA PHE A 30 -12.59 -3.59 -18.20
C PHE A 30 -11.78 -2.77 -17.18
N ASN A 31 -12.43 -1.93 -16.39
CA ASN A 31 -11.78 -1.23 -15.29
C ASN A 31 -12.71 -1.22 -14.08
N TYR A 32 -12.24 -0.68 -12.95
CA TYR A 32 -13.05 -0.63 -11.73
C TYR A 32 -14.41 0.05 -11.91
N SER A 33 -14.51 1.09 -12.76
CA SER A 33 -15.77 1.78 -13.02
C SER A 33 -16.78 0.86 -13.72
N HIS A 34 -16.33 0.11 -14.73
CA HIS A 34 -17.14 -0.91 -15.38
C HIS A 34 -17.58 -2.01 -14.41
N PHE A 35 -16.66 -2.52 -13.60
CA PHE A 35 -16.97 -3.51 -12.57
C PHE A 35 -18.02 -2.97 -11.57
N ALA A 36 -17.86 -1.72 -11.11
CA ALA A 36 -18.79 -1.10 -10.17
C ALA A 36 -20.19 -0.94 -10.77
N LYS A 37 -20.30 -0.57 -12.05
CA LYS A 37 -21.60 -0.52 -12.76
C LYS A 37 -22.27 -1.90 -12.77
N ILE A 38 -21.53 -2.96 -13.11
CA ILE A 38 -22.03 -4.34 -13.11
C ILE A 38 -22.43 -4.78 -11.70
N PHE A 39 -21.61 -4.47 -10.70
CA PHE A 39 -21.91 -4.76 -9.30
C PHE A 39 -23.21 -4.08 -8.85
N HIS A 40 -23.40 -2.81 -9.17
CA HIS A 40 -24.63 -2.08 -8.82
C HIS A 40 -25.87 -2.59 -9.57
N MET A 41 -25.71 -3.09 -10.80
CA MET A 41 -26.78 -3.70 -11.58
C MET A 41 -27.21 -5.07 -11.00
N ILE A 42 -26.27 -5.86 -10.49
CA ILE A 42 -26.55 -7.20 -9.94
C ILE A 42 -27.07 -7.10 -8.51
N TYR A 43 -26.42 -6.29 -7.68
CA TYR A 43 -26.80 -6.12 -6.29
C TYR A 43 -27.75 -4.92 -6.19
N THR A 44 -29.05 -5.14 -6.39
CA THR A 44 -30.07 -4.07 -6.39
C THR A 44 -30.64 -3.76 -5.01
N ASP A 45 -30.20 -4.45 -3.95
CA ASP A 45 -30.71 -4.21 -2.59
C ASP A 45 -30.52 -2.75 -2.18
N ASN A 46 -31.66 -2.11 -1.87
CA ASN A 46 -31.78 -0.70 -1.49
C ASN A 46 -31.67 -0.50 0.03
N ASN A 47 -31.73 -1.58 0.82
CA ASN A 47 -31.57 -1.52 2.28
C ASN A 47 -30.11 -1.31 2.70
N ILE A 48 -29.16 -1.45 1.78
CA ILE A 48 -27.75 -1.19 2.00
C ILE A 48 -27.42 0.21 1.50
N ASN A 49 -26.99 1.10 2.41
CA ASN A 49 -26.60 2.45 2.04
C ASN A 49 -25.46 2.46 0.99
N GLY A 50 -25.41 3.51 0.15
CA GLY A 50 -24.48 3.59 -0.97
C GLY A 50 -23.00 3.48 -0.57
N LYS A 51 -22.62 4.01 0.60
CA LYS A 51 -21.23 3.93 1.11
C LYS A 51 -20.82 2.50 1.46
N THR A 52 -21.75 1.74 2.06
CA THR A 52 -21.54 0.34 2.42
C THR A 52 -21.47 -0.52 1.16
N LYS A 53 -22.36 -0.25 0.20
CA LYS A 53 -22.38 -0.91 -1.11
C LYS A 53 -21.09 -0.69 -1.90
N ALA A 54 -20.57 0.54 -1.93
CA ALA A 54 -19.27 0.86 -2.53
C ALA A 54 -18.11 0.15 -1.83
N THR A 55 -18.18 -0.01 -0.51
CA THR A 55 -17.18 -0.77 0.26
C THR A 55 -17.18 -2.24 -0.12
N TYR A 56 -18.35 -2.85 -0.26
CA TYR A 56 -18.47 -4.24 -0.74
C TYR A 56 -17.98 -4.40 -2.18
N CYS A 57 -18.34 -3.49 -3.07
CA CYS A 57 -17.86 -3.45 -4.45
C CYS A 57 -16.32 -3.45 -4.50
N SER A 58 -15.68 -2.56 -3.74
CA SER A 58 -14.22 -2.47 -3.69
C SER A 58 -13.58 -3.72 -3.10
N LYS A 59 -14.14 -4.28 -2.01
CA LYS A 59 -13.63 -5.50 -1.39
C LYS A 59 -13.70 -6.69 -2.33
N LEU A 60 -14.83 -6.87 -3.01
CA LEU A 60 -15.05 -7.99 -3.92
C LEU A 60 -14.12 -7.91 -5.14
N TYR A 61 -13.99 -6.72 -5.72
CA TYR A 61 -13.03 -6.47 -6.79
C TYR A 61 -11.60 -6.83 -6.36
N ASN A 62 -11.20 -6.42 -5.16
CA ASN A 62 -9.88 -6.74 -4.63
C ASN A 62 -9.69 -8.23 -4.37
N TRP A 63 -10.73 -8.95 -3.94
CA TRP A 63 -10.67 -10.40 -3.78
C TRP A 63 -10.40 -11.09 -5.12
N PHE A 64 -11.07 -10.70 -6.19
CA PHE A 64 -10.82 -11.30 -7.51
C PHE A 64 -9.40 -11.06 -8.01
N VAL A 65 -8.82 -9.88 -7.76
CA VAL A 65 -7.40 -9.63 -8.06
C VAL A 65 -6.48 -10.51 -7.19
N CYS A 66 -6.69 -10.56 -5.87
CA CYS A 66 -5.84 -11.34 -4.97
C CYS A 66 -5.93 -12.86 -5.20
N LEU A 67 -7.06 -13.35 -5.72
CA LEU A 67 -7.27 -14.74 -6.07
C LEU A 67 -6.73 -15.11 -7.46
N GLY A 68 -6.12 -14.16 -8.19
CA GLY A 68 -5.63 -14.37 -9.55
C GLY A 68 -6.75 -14.61 -10.56
N LEU A 69 -7.97 -14.15 -10.27
CA LEU A 69 -9.10 -14.23 -11.19
C LEU A 69 -9.15 -13.01 -12.12
N PHE A 70 -8.67 -11.87 -11.62
CA PHE A 70 -8.45 -10.65 -12.39
C PHE A 70 -6.96 -10.32 -12.41
N GLU A 71 -6.48 -9.89 -13.56
CA GLU A 71 -5.17 -9.26 -13.69
C GLU A 71 -5.33 -7.80 -14.11
N GLU A 72 -4.56 -6.92 -13.46
CA GLU A 72 -4.53 -5.50 -13.79
C GLU A 72 -3.25 -5.16 -14.54
N VAL A 73 -3.38 -4.73 -15.79
CA VAL A 73 -2.28 -4.29 -16.64
C VAL A 73 -2.59 -2.86 -17.09
N GLN A 74 -1.71 -1.91 -16.73
CA GLN A 74 -1.79 -0.50 -17.18
C GLN A 74 -3.15 0.19 -16.96
N GLY A 75 -3.82 -0.10 -15.84
CA GLY A 75 -5.12 0.50 -15.50
C GLY A 75 -6.32 -0.16 -16.18
N GLN A 76 -6.09 -1.20 -16.96
CA GLN A 76 -7.12 -2.11 -17.45
C GLN A 76 -7.05 -3.44 -16.71
N THR A 77 -8.22 -4.07 -16.57
CA THR A 77 -8.43 -5.32 -15.86
C THR A 77 -8.93 -6.33 -16.85
N HIS A 78 -8.37 -7.52 -16.88
CA HIS A 78 -8.90 -8.61 -17.68
C HIS A 78 -9.15 -9.85 -16.82
N LEU A 79 -10.05 -10.70 -17.31
CA LEU A 79 -10.35 -11.98 -16.69
C LEU A 79 -9.24 -12.97 -17.04
N ILE A 80 -8.58 -13.54 -16.03
CA ILE A 80 -7.71 -14.68 -16.26
C ILE A 80 -8.61 -15.90 -16.50
N SER A 81 -8.41 -16.59 -17.63
CA SER A 81 -9.17 -17.80 -17.95
C SER A 81 -8.89 -18.87 -16.87
N ALA A 82 -9.97 -19.33 -16.24
CA ALA A 82 -9.99 -20.02 -14.96
C ALA A 82 -8.82 -20.99 -14.68
N PRO A 83 -7.98 -20.73 -13.66
CA PRO A 83 -7.40 -21.83 -12.92
C PRO A 83 -8.55 -22.56 -12.21
N SER A 84 -8.54 -23.90 -12.22
CA SER A 84 -9.42 -24.72 -11.38
C SER A 84 -9.52 -24.17 -9.94
N ALA A 85 -10.60 -24.44 -9.21
CA ALA A 85 -10.72 -24.00 -7.81
C ALA A 85 -9.55 -24.48 -6.92
N LYS A 86 -8.85 -25.55 -7.33
CA LYS A 86 -7.64 -26.09 -6.68
C LYS A 86 -6.34 -25.33 -7.00
N SER A 87 -6.35 -24.47 -8.01
CA SER A 87 -5.20 -23.70 -8.50
C SER A 87 -5.32 -22.19 -8.25
N ALA A 88 -6.36 -21.75 -7.53
CA ALA A 88 -6.45 -20.37 -7.05
C ALA A 88 -5.37 -20.15 -5.97
N ALA A 89 -4.21 -19.64 -6.37
CA ALA A 89 -3.17 -19.23 -5.45
C ALA A 89 -3.53 -17.86 -4.86
N PHE A 90 -3.50 -17.74 -3.53
CA PHE A 90 -3.53 -16.43 -2.88
C PHE A 90 -2.19 -15.75 -3.17
N ASN A 91 -2.14 -14.97 -4.24
CA ASN A 91 -0.97 -14.15 -4.55
C ASN A 91 -0.94 -12.94 -3.61
N LEU A 92 -0.54 -13.15 -2.35
CA LEU A 92 -0.31 -12.06 -1.40
C LEU A 92 0.73 -11.05 -1.91
N ASP A 93 1.63 -11.49 -2.79
CA ASP A 93 2.72 -10.66 -3.33
C ASP A 93 2.25 -9.74 -4.47
N THR A 94 1.16 -10.06 -5.17
CA THR A 94 0.68 -9.24 -6.31
C THR A 94 0.07 -7.90 -5.91
N ARG A 95 -0.29 -7.73 -4.64
CA ARG A 95 -0.62 -6.42 -4.08
C ARG A 95 -0.04 -6.31 -2.69
N ASN A 96 1.12 -5.65 -2.62
CA ASN A 96 1.48 -4.81 -1.48
C ASN A 96 0.20 -4.17 -0.94
N ARG A 97 -0.22 -4.60 0.25
CA ARG A 97 -1.39 -4.07 0.95
C ARG A 97 -1.34 -2.56 0.81
N ARG A 98 -2.45 -1.94 0.37
CA ARG A 98 -2.61 -0.48 0.29
C ARG A 98 -2.39 0.15 1.66
N GLY A 99 -1.15 0.24 2.10
CA GLY A 99 -0.70 1.06 3.19
C GLY A 99 -0.85 2.50 2.72
N ARG A 100 -1.08 3.40 3.67
CA ARG A 100 -1.20 4.85 3.44
C ARG A 100 -0.07 5.43 2.56
N TYR A 101 1.06 4.73 2.45
CA TYR A 101 2.28 5.14 1.76
C TYR A 101 2.68 4.29 0.56
N GLN A 102 1.97 3.19 0.24
CA GLN A 102 2.25 2.38 -0.96
C GLN A 102 1.09 2.53 -1.95
N SER A 103 1.37 3.16 -3.09
CA SER A 103 0.41 3.42 -4.16
C SER A 103 0.98 2.90 -5.47
N GLY A 104 0.34 1.89 -6.06
CA GLY A 104 0.96 1.13 -7.15
C GLY A 104 2.19 0.35 -6.67
N GLY A 105 2.88 -0.36 -7.55
CA GLY A 105 4.13 -1.08 -7.22
C GLY A 105 5.31 -0.19 -6.82
N GLN A 106 5.08 1.08 -6.47
CA GLN A 106 6.12 2.07 -6.15
C GLN A 106 6.69 1.87 -4.74
N ASN A 107 8.01 1.97 -4.62
CA ASN A 107 8.75 1.81 -3.38
C ASN A 107 8.93 3.18 -2.72
N LEU A 108 7.90 3.69 -2.04
CA LEU A 108 7.88 5.05 -1.49
C LEU A 108 8.20 5.09 0.00
N PHE A 109 9.10 6.02 0.38
CA PHE A 109 9.45 6.32 1.77
C PHE A 109 9.35 7.83 2.04
N TRP A 110 8.48 8.25 2.97
CA TRP A 110 8.14 9.66 3.18
C TRP A 110 8.75 10.28 4.45
N GLY A 111 9.64 9.57 5.13
CA GLY A 111 10.21 10.02 6.39
C GLY A 111 9.16 10.18 7.49
N GLN A 112 8.40 9.11 7.78
CA GLN A 112 7.30 9.14 8.75
C GLN A 112 7.78 9.53 10.16
N THR A 113 9.05 9.27 10.47
CA THR A 113 9.73 9.62 11.72
C THR A 113 11.18 10.04 11.44
N SER A 114 11.91 10.54 12.44
CA SER A 114 13.35 10.76 12.33
C SER A 114 14.15 9.44 12.36
N PRO A 115 15.39 9.42 11.83
CA PRO A 115 16.28 8.26 11.89
C PRO A 115 16.46 7.71 13.30
N GLU A 116 16.74 8.57 14.28
CA GLU A 116 17.03 8.18 15.66
C GLU A 116 15.84 7.46 16.29
N LYS A 117 14.64 7.98 16.05
CA LYS A 117 13.41 7.37 16.58
C LYS A 117 13.05 6.07 15.86
N MET A 118 13.40 5.92 14.58
CA MET A 118 13.28 4.65 13.86
C MET A 118 14.22 3.59 14.42
N ILE A 119 15.48 3.95 14.67
CA ILE A 119 16.52 3.07 15.24
C ILE A 119 16.12 2.60 16.64
N CYS A 120 15.66 3.53 17.48
CA CYS A 120 15.17 3.21 18.82
C CYS A 120 14.01 2.20 18.77
N ALA A 121 13.02 2.41 17.88
CA ALA A 121 11.92 1.46 17.72
C ALA A 121 12.39 0.09 17.19
N TYR A 122 13.35 0.07 16.24
CA TYR A 122 13.93 -1.17 15.75
C TYR A 122 14.54 -1.98 16.89
N ASN A 123 15.40 -1.35 17.70
CA ASN A 123 16.10 -2.02 18.79
C ASN A 123 15.12 -2.56 19.86
N LEU A 124 14.03 -1.85 20.13
CA LEU A 124 12.97 -2.34 21.02
C LEU A 124 12.29 -3.60 20.47
N ILE A 125 11.97 -3.61 19.18
CA ILE A 125 11.34 -4.78 18.55
C ILE A 125 12.32 -5.96 18.49
N ASP A 126 13.56 -5.70 18.10
CA ASP A 126 14.61 -6.71 17.97
C ASP A 126 14.99 -7.33 19.33
N SER A 127 14.88 -6.56 20.41
CA SER A 127 15.05 -7.06 21.79
C SER A 127 13.81 -7.78 22.35
N GLY A 128 12.77 -8.00 21.54
CA GLY A 128 11.62 -8.84 21.88
C GLY A 128 10.34 -8.09 22.26
N ARG A 129 10.31 -6.76 22.15
CA ARG A 129 9.07 -5.99 22.38
C ARG A 129 8.20 -5.99 21.12
N THR A 130 7.34 -6.99 21.00
CA THR A 130 6.60 -7.26 19.75
C THR A 130 5.16 -6.75 19.73
N ASN A 131 4.60 -6.24 20.84
CA ASN A 131 3.24 -5.74 20.87
C ASN A 131 3.11 -4.34 20.24
N TYR A 132 2.36 -4.24 19.14
CA TYR A 132 2.14 -3.00 18.39
C TYR A 132 1.38 -1.95 19.20
N ASN A 133 0.32 -2.32 19.90
CA ASN A 133 -0.49 -1.38 20.68
C ASN A 133 0.29 -0.75 21.84
N GLU A 134 1.16 -1.51 22.51
CA GLU A 134 2.07 -1.00 23.53
C GLU A 134 3.07 -0.01 22.93
N LEU A 135 3.80 -0.42 21.89
CA LEU A 135 4.77 0.47 21.22
C LEU A 135 4.10 1.73 20.65
N LYS A 136 2.88 1.60 20.15
CA LYS A 136 2.07 2.73 19.68
C LYS A 136 1.72 3.68 20.82
N SER A 137 1.34 3.15 21.99
CA SER A 137 1.00 3.94 23.17
C SER A 137 2.21 4.72 23.68
N ASP A 138 3.41 4.16 23.52
CA ASP A 138 4.69 4.81 23.82
C ASP A 138 5.14 5.81 22.73
N GLY A 139 4.31 6.05 21.71
CA GLY A 139 4.56 7.05 20.69
C GLY A 139 5.45 6.57 19.52
N TYR A 140 5.66 5.26 19.35
CA TYR A 140 6.43 4.69 18.23
C TYR A 140 5.60 4.37 16.98
N ARG A 141 4.33 4.78 16.92
CA ARG A 141 3.45 4.54 15.76
C ARG A 141 4.12 4.87 14.42
N ASN A 142 4.67 6.08 14.29
CA ASN A 142 5.27 6.53 13.04
C ASN A 142 6.61 5.83 12.75
N ALA A 143 7.34 5.43 13.79
CA ALA A 143 8.56 4.65 13.64
C ALA A 143 8.25 3.24 13.10
N ILE A 144 7.19 2.61 13.60
CA ILE A 144 6.69 1.34 13.05
C ILE A 144 6.22 1.52 11.60
N GLU A 145 5.51 2.62 11.28
CA GLU A 145 5.12 2.92 9.90
C GLU A 145 6.35 3.09 8.98
N ALA A 146 7.43 3.72 9.46
CA ALA A 146 8.69 3.85 8.72
C ALA A 146 9.42 2.51 8.56
N LEU A 147 9.48 1.69 9.61
CA LEU A 147 10.08 0.35 9.57
C LEU A 147 9.36 -0.60 8.61
N VAL A 148 8.04 -0.52 8.54
CA VAL A 148 7.26 -1.26 7.55
C VAL A 148 7.56 -0.77 6.13
N ALA A 149 7.64 0.55 5.92
CA ALA A 149 7.99 1.13 4.62
C ALA A 149 9.42 0.75 4.18
N ALA A 150 10.36 0.69 5.12
CA ALA A 150 11.73 0.23 4.93
C ALA A 150 11.87 -1.29 4.78
N ARG A 151 10.76 -2.05 4.86
CA ARG A 151 10.74 -3.53 4.86
C ARG A 151 11.65 -4.13 5.94
N ALA A 152 11.80 -3.42 7.06
CA ALA A 152 12.63 -3.83 8.20
C ALA A 152 11.87 -4.77 9.14
N ILE A 153 10.55 -4.57 9.25
CA ILE A 153 9.67 -5.34 10.12
C ILE A 153 8.43 -5.81 9.36
N ARG A 154 7.86 -6.92 9.81
CA ARG A 154 6.52 -7.38 9.40
C ARG A 154 5.54 -7.16 10.54
N LYS A 155 4.37 -6.60 10.22
CA LYS A 155 3.26 -6.42 11.16
C LYS A 155 2.15 -7.43 10.86
N SER A 156 1.77 -8.23 11.85
CA SER A 156 0.67 -9.20 11.77
C SER A 156 -0.29 -8.99 12.94
N GLY A 157 -1.47 -8.43 12.67
CA GLY A 157 -2.40 -8.09 13.75
C GLY A 157 -1.78 -7.09 14.71
N ASP A 158 -1.67 -7.46 15.99
CA ASP A 158 -1.03 -6.67 17.04
C ASP A 158 0.44 -7.02 17.28
N GLU A 159 1.03 -7.90 16.47
CA GLU A 159 2.44 -8.25 16.58
C GLU A 159 3.28 -7.55 15.51
N VAL A 160 4.50 -7.21 15.88
CA VAL A 160 5.57 -6.73 15.00
C VAL A 160 6.84 -7.54 15.24
N HIS A 161 7.50 -7.93 14.14
CA HIS A 161 8.73 -8.73 14.18
C HIS A 161 9.74 -8.18 13.17
N THR A 162 11.03 -8.17 13.53
CA THR A 162 12.12 -7.83 12.61
C THR A 162 12.24 -8.91 11.52
N ILE A 163 12.52 -8.48 10.28
CA ILE A 163 12.68 -9.39 9.12
C ILE A 163 13.99 -9.18 8.38
N CYS A 164 14.67 -8.05 8.62
CA CYS A 164 16.04 -7.83 8.17
C CYS A 164 16.78 -6.93 9.17
N SER A 165 18.11 -6.88 9.03
CA SER A 165 18.97 -6.04 9.86
C SER A 165 18.75 -4.55 9.61
N LEU A 166 19.11 -3.72 10.59
CA LEU A 166 19.02 -2.27 10.47
C LEU A 166 19.84 -1.71 9.27
N PRO A 167 21.08 -2.17 8.97
CA PRO A 167 21.78 -1.78 7.75
C PRO A 167 21.01 -2.12 6.46
N GLN A 168 20.39 -3.30 6.39
CA GLN A 168 19.57 -3.66 5.23
C GLN A 168 18.32 -2.77 5.12
N ALA A 169 17.72 -2.37 6.25
CA ALA A 169 16.62 -1.41 6.26
C ALA A 169 17.04 -0.04 5.69
N PHE A 170 18.24 0.43 6.00
CA PHE A 170 18.77 1.67 5.43
C PHE A 170 19.02 1.56 3.92
N ALA A 171 19.60 0.46 3.45
CA ALA A 171 19.76 0.20 2.02
C ALA A 171 18.40 0.20 1.28
N ASN A 172 17.36 -0.37 1.89
CA ASN A 172 16.01 -0.37 1.32
C ASN A 172 15.40 1.05 1.25
N ILE A 173 15.68 1.90 2.25
CA ILE A 173 15.25 3.31 2.25
C ILE A 173 16.00 4.08 1.16
N GLU A 174 17.31 3.89 1.04
CA GLU A 174 18.13 4.57 0.04
C GLU A 174 17.64 4.28 -1.38
N GLN A 175 17.20 3.06 -1.65
CA GLN A 175 16.62 2.63 -2.92
C GLN A 175 15.15 3.04 -3.13
N SER A 176 14.54 3.75 -2.18
CA SER A 176 13.16 4.22 -2.35
C SER A 176 13.09 5.38 -3.34
N ASP A 177 12.06 5.39 -4.18
CA ASP A 177 11.93 6.34 -5.30
C ASP A 177 11.99 7.80 -4.82
N THR A 178 11.41 8.05 -3.65
CA THR A 178 11.36 9.37 -3.00
C THR A 178 12.72 9.83 -2.50
N ILE A 179 13.53 8.93 -1.95
CA ILE A 179 14.88 9.24 -1.46
C ILE A 179 15.84 9.43 -2.62
N VAL A 180 15.82 8.54 -3.62
CA VAL A 180 16.63 8.69 -4.85
C VAL A 180 16.33 10.02 -5.54
N PHE A 181 15.06 10.36 -5.71
CA PHE A 181 14.66 11.63 -6.32
C PHE A 181 15.14 12.83 -5.48
N ALA A 182 14.96 12.80 -4.16
CA ALA A 182 15.40 13.90 -3.31
C ALA A 182 16.93 14.05 -3.26
N LYS A 183 17.69 12.94 -3.29
CA LYS A 183 19.16 12.94 -3.39
C LYS A 183 19.61 13.69 -4.64
N SER A 184 19.02 13.38 -5.80
CA SER A 184 19.32 14.09 -7.05
C SER A 184 19.01 15.60 -7.02
N LEU A 185 17.98 16.01 -6.29
CA LEU A 185 17.65 17.43 -6.13
C LEU A 185 18.64 18.16 -5.21
N LEU A 186 19.06 17.50 -4.13
CA LEU A 186 20.01 18.06 -3.17
C LEU A 186 21.45 18.09 -3.68
N GLU A 187 21.83 17.17 -4.57
CA GLU A 187 23.13 17.25 -5.28
C GLU A 187 23.24 18.51 -6.13
N ASN A 188 22.14 18.90 -6.79
CA ASN A 188 22.09 20.10 -7.63
C ASN A 188 21.79 21.38 -6.84
N ASN A 189 21.12 21.28 -5.70
CA ASN A 189 20.82 22.40 -4.80
C ASN A 189 20.89 21.95 -3.33
N PRO A 190 22.09 21.93 -2.71
CA PRO A 190 22.26 21.49 -1.32
C PRO A 190 21.50 22.33 -0.28
N SER A 191 21.14 23.56 -0.66
CA SER A 191 20.42 24.51 0.18
C SER A 191 18.89 24.51 0.01
N MET A 192 18.36 23.54 -0.75
CA MET A 192 16.93 23.44 -1.03
C MET A 192 16.09 23.47 0.26
N LYS A 193 15.06 24.33 0.26
CA LYS A 193 14.17 24.48 1.41
C LYS A 193 13.14 23.34 1.46
N SER A 194 12.60 23.12 2.65
CA SER A 194 11.64 22.03 2.91
C SER A 194 10.32 22.19 2.17
N ASP A 195 9.83 23.41 1.96
CA ASP A 195 8.66 23.70 1.14
C ASP A 195 8.90 23.40 -0.34
N GLU A 196 10.05 23.83 -0.87
CA GLU A 196 10.49 23.58 -2.24
C GLU A 196 10.62 22.09 -2.54
N MET A 197 11.33 21.35 -1.67
CA MET A 197 11.40 19.89 -1.75
C MET A 197 10.01 19.25 -1.72
N GLY A 198 9.13 19.73 -0.82
CA GLY A 198 7.76 19.25 -0.72
C GLY A 198 6.94 19.45 -2.00
N ILE A 199 7.12 20.57 -2.70
CA ILE A 199 6.49 20.86 -3.99
C ILE A 199 7.01 19.89 -5.06
N LYS A 200 8.33 19.70 -5.17
CA LYS A 200 8.92 18.77 -6.15
C LYS A 200 8.47 17.33 -5.95
N LEU A 201 8.38 16.89 -4.69
CA LEU A 201 7.85 15.56 -4.33
C LEU A 201 6.36 15.42 -4.69
N GLU A 202 5.56 16.45 -4.44
CA GLU A 202 4.14 16.48 -4.78
C GLU A 202 3.93 16.34 -6.29
N GLU A 203 4.69 17.10 -7.08
CA GLU A 203 4.69 17.07 -8.56
C GLU A 203 5.09 15.69 -9.09
N LYS A 204 6.25 15.17 -8.65
CA LYS A 204 6.81 13.91 -9.17
C LYS A 204 5.94 12.70 -8.87
N PHE A 205 5.36 12.63 -7.67
CA PHE A 205 4.60 11.47 -7.20
C PHE A 205 3.08 11.69 -7.24
N THR A 206 2.62 12.74 -7.94
CA THR A 206 1.20 13.06 -8.17
C THR A 206 0.35 13.09 -6.90
N LYS A 207 0.95 13.55 -5.80
CA LYS A 207 0.22 13.76 -4.53
C LYS A 207 -0.47 15.12 -4.57
N LYS A 208 -1.45 15.31 -3.68
CA LYS A 208 -2.02 16.63 -3.40
C LYS A 208 -1.93 16.90 -1.92
N TRP A 209 -1.09 17.86 -1.52
CA TRP A 209 -0.80 18.16 -0.12
C TRP A 209 -1.13 19.60 0.23
N LYS A 210 -1.65 19.79 1.45
CA LYS A 210 -1.75 21.13 2.06
C LYS A 210 -0.34 21.66 2.34
N SER A 211 -0.20 22.99 2.39
CA SER A 211 1.09 23.66 2.64
C SER A 211 1.89 23.07 3.81
N GLY A 212 1.27 22.91 4.99
CA GLY A 212 1.96 22.31 6.14
C GLY A 212 2.40 20.86 5.95
N SER A 213 1.71 20.08 5.11
CA SER A 213 2.16 18.72 4.76
C SER A 213 3.34 18.72 3.80
N ARG A 214 3.40 19.65 2.83
CA ARG A 214 4.56 19.82 1.95
C ARG A 214 5.83 20.10 2.75
N ILE A 215 5.78 21.10 3.62
CA ILE A 215 6.90 21.47 4.49
C ILE A 215 7.34 20.27 5.33
N ARG A 216 6.38 19.58 5.96
CA ARG A 216 6.67 18.43 6.83
C ARG A 216 7.36 17.29 6.08
N TYR A 217 6.80 16.87 4.94
CA TYR A 217 7.37 15.76 4.18
C TYR A 217 8.68 16.15 3.48
N GLY A 218 8.78 17.36 2.94
CA GLY A 218 10.02 17.84 2.36
C GLY A 218 11.14 17.92 3.39
N ASN A 219 10.87 18.45 4.59
CA ASN A 219 11.84 18.44 5.69
C ASN A 219 12.23 17.01 6.09
N ALA A 220 11.25 16.12 6.27
CA ALA A 220 11.52 14.75 6.67
C ALA A 220 12.41 14.02 5.67
N VAL A 221 12.12 14.13 4.38
CA VAL A 221 12.92 13.52 3.31
C VAL A 221 14.34 14.11 3.27
N ILE A 222 14.51 15.43 3.40
CA ILE A 222 15.84 16.06 3.49
C ILE A 222 16.65 15.49 4.66
N VAL A 223 16.04 15.37 5.85
CA VAL A 223 16.71 14.80 7.03
C VAL A 223 17.20 13.39 6.75
N TRP A 224 16.37 12.56 6.12
CA TRP A 224 16.74 11.19 5.77
C TRP A 224 17.87 11.12 4.74
N VAL A 225 17.83 11.94 3.69
CA VAL A 225 18.91 12.00 2.69
C VAL A 225 20.23 12.39 3.35
N LYS A 226 20.23 13.41 4.22
CA LYS A 226 21.43 13.84 4.95
C LYS A 226 21.96 12.78 5.90
N TYR A 227 21.06 12.09 6.60
CA TYR A 227 21.43 10.99 7.49
C TYR A 227 22.13 9.87 6.74
N LEU A 228 21.53 9.41 5.62
CA LEU A 228 22.08 8.32 4.81
C LEU A 228 23.45 8.70 4.21
N ALA A 229 23.59 9.93 3.70
CA ALA A 229 24.86 10.42 3.17
C ALA A 229 25.98 10.52 4.24
N ALA A 230 25.62 10.81 5.50
CA ALA A 230 26.58 10.84 6.60
C ALA A 230 27.04 9.44 7.03
N THR A 231 26.19 8.42 6.84
CA THR A 231 26.49 7.03 7.20
C THR A 231 27.26 6.27 6.12
N ASP A 232 27.22 6.70 4.85
CA ASP A 232 28.01 6.10 3.75
C ASP A 232 29.53 6.31 3.90
N HIS A 233 29.95 7.15 4.84
CA HIS A 233 31.35 7.48 5.12
C HIS A 233 31.93 6.80 6.38
N ASN A 234 31.20 5.84 6.98
CA ASN A 234 31.65 5.01 8.11
C ASN A 234 31.52 3.52 7.77
#